data_AF-A0A3B1B326-F1
#
_entry.id   AF-A0A3B1B326-F1
#
_cell.length_a   1.000
_cell.length_b   1.000
_cell.length_c   1.000
_cell.angle_alpha   90.00
_cell.angle_beta   90.00
_cell.angle_gamma   90.00
#
_symmetry.space_group_name_H-M   'P 1'
#
loop_
_entity.id
_entity.type
_entity.pdbx_description
1 polymer ?
#
loop_
_entity_poly.entity_id
_entity_poly.type
_entity_poly.pdbx_seq_one_letter_code
_entity_poly.pdbx_strand_id
1 'polypeptide(L)'
;MSIPPGQKISLCIDLKIVHSIIEQHIAASPYVVGIELARQIDRYVREQKLGYYPALEYFQGTSIVDSDLYNTAESIAWLLENLTQQSLHEYLRSVINEITFDSIHVQIFILPHIRPGQNNATHNLSTHLTPDHLRVSLTGKLMFGAENKKSLIQKLIDELNAALEKHFSLHDVNGIKLLD
;
A
#
# COMPACT_ATOMS: atom_id res chain seq x y z
N MET A 1 26.13 22.68 2.66
CA MET A 1 25.81 22.86 4.08
C MET A 1 25.48 21.49 4.64
N SER A 2 26.12 21.12 5.75
CA SER A 2 25.80 19.88 6.47
C SER A 2 24.41 19.97 7.08
N ILE A 3 23.71 18.84 7.10
CA ILE A 3 22.39 18.69 7.69
C ILE A 3 22.59 17.99 9.03
N PRO A 4 22.20 18.62 10.16
CA PRO A 4 22.34 17.99 11.47
C PRO A 4 21.32 16.86 11.67
N PRO A 5 21.54 15.97 12.65
CA PRO A 5 20.49 15.08 13.15
C PRO A 5 19.26 15.86 13.62
N GLY A 6 18.10 15.21 13.65
CA GLY A 6 16.83 15.81 14.04
C GLY A 6 16.09 16.51 12.90
N GLN A 7 16.62 16.46 11.67
CA GLN A 7 15.97 16.96 10.47
C GLN A 7 14.60 16.30 10.29
N LYS A 8 13.55 17.12 10.19
CA LYS A 8 12.20 16.64 9.89
C LYS A 8 12.11 16.18 8.44
N ILE A 9 11.41 15.07 8.24
CA ILE A 9 11.18 14.45 6.95
C ILE A 9 9.73 14.04 6.77
N SER A 10 9.32 13.97 5.52
CA SER A 10 8.12 13.28 5.06
C SER A 10 8.53 12.20 4.05
N LEU A 11 7.94 11.02 4.23
CA LEU A 11 8.19 9.83 3.43
C LEU A 11 6.88 9.32 2.84
N CYS A 12 6.94 8.92 1.57
CA CYS A 12 5.89 8.16 0.91
C CYS A 12 6.49 6.84 0.44
N ILE A 13 5.89 5.73 0.86
CA ILE A 13 6.37 4.37 0.63
C ILE A 13 5.20 3.57 0.05
N ASP A 14 5.43 2.96 -1.12
CA ASP A 14 4.54 1.94 -1.66
C ASP A 14 5.04 0.57 -1.20
N LEU A 15 4.15 -0.20 -0.58
CA LEU A 15 4.46 -1.48 0.02
C LEU A 15 3.59 -2.56 -0.60
N LYS A 16 4.21 -3.72 -0.84
CA LYS A 16 3.50 -4.97 -1.10
C LYS A 16 3.80 -5.97 0.01
N ILE A 17 2.76 -6.49 0.63
CA ILE A 17 2.87 -7.54 1.64
C ILE A 17 2.88 -8.91 0.96
N VAL A 18 3.78 -9.80 1.40
CA VAL A 18 3.85 -11.17 0.90
C VAL A 18 2.55 -11.90 1.25
N HIS A 19 1.97 -12.63 0.30
CA HIS A 19 0.72 -13.37 0.54
C HIS A 19 0.82 -14.35 1.70
N SER A 20 1.96 -15.03 1.87
CA SER A 20 2.18 -15.97 2.98
C SER A 20 2.10 -15.33 4.37
N ILE A 21 2.39 -14.03 4.50
CA ILE A 21 2.22 -13.30 5.76
C ILE A 21 0.72 -13.07 5.99
N ILE A 22 -0.01 -12.62 4.98
CA ILE A 22 -1.46 -12.39 5.07
C ILE A 22 -2.19 -13.69 5.42
N GLU A 23 -1.83 -14.78 4.75
CA GLU A 23 -2.43 -16.11 4.90
C GLU A 23 -2.14 -16.75 6.29
N GLN A 24 -1.15 -16.26 7.04
CA GLN A 24 -0.94 -16.67 8.45
C GLN A 24 -1.99 -16.10 9.39
N HIS A 25 -2.62 -14.99 9.03
CA HIS A 25 -3.58 -14.28 9.87
C HIS A 25 -5.03 -14.45 9.38
N ILE A 26 -5.24 -14.75 8.10
CA ILE A 26 -6.56 -14.90 7.48
C ILE A 26 -6.60 -16.16 6.62
N ALA A 27 -7.67 -16.95 6.75
CA ALA A 27 -7.92 -18.16 5.96
C ALA A 27 -8.47 -17.85 4.56
N ALA A 28 -7.89 -16.87 3.87
CA ALA A 28 -8.26 -16.46 2.52
C ALA A 28 -7.02 -16.03 1.74
N SER A 29 -6.93 -16.47 0.49
CA SER A 29 -5.83 -16.06 -0.39
C SER A 29 -6.14 -14.69 -1.01
N PRO A 30 -5.30 -13.67 -0.81
CA PRO A 30 -5.49 -12.34 -1.42
C PRO A 30 -5.65 -12.40 -2.94
N TYR A 31 -4.89 -13.29 -3.58
CA TYR A 31 -4.96 -13.48 -5.03
C TYR A 31 -6.34 -13.96 -5.50
N VAL A 32 -6.91 -14.95 -4.80
CA VAL A 32 -8.25 -15.46 -5.12
C VAL A 32 -9.32 -14.38 -4.90
N VAL A 33 -9.19 -13.61 -3.82
CA VAL A 33 -10.08 -12.46 -3.55
C VAL A 33 -10.02 -11.45 -4.70
N GLY A 34 -8.83 -11.07 -5.16
CA GLY A 34 -8.65 -10.12 -6.27
C GLY A 34 -9.26 -10.60 -7.59
N ILE A 35 -9.10 -11.88 -7.93
CA ILE A 35 -9.73 -12.48 -9.12
C ILE A 35 -11.25 -12.41 -9.04
N GLU A 36 -11.81 -12.84 -7.90
CA GLU A 36 -13.25 -12.96 -7.77
C GLU A 36 -13.93 -11.57 -7.72
N LEU A 37 -13.31 -10.60 -7.07
CA LEU A 37 -13.74 -9.20 -7.12
C LEU A 37 -13.73 -8.68 -8.56
N ALA A 38 -12.62 -8.86 -9.28
CA ALA A 38 -12.50 -8.41 -10.67
C ALA A 38 -13.55 -9.05 -11.58
N ARG A 39 -13.86 -10.34 -11.39
CA ARG A 39 -14.88 -11.06 -12.15
C ARG A 39 -16.26 -10.44 -11.96
N GLN A 40 -16.66 -10.18 -10.71
CA GLN A 40 -17.99 -9.63 -10.40
C GLN A 40 -18.12 -8.17 -10.85
N ILE A 41 -17.08 -7.36 -10.63
CA ILE A 41 -17.02 -5.96 -11.03
C ILE A 41 -16.99 -5.82 -12.56
N ASP A 42 -16.21 -6.64 -13.27
CA ASP A 42 -16.14 -6.62 -14.74
C ASP A 42 -17.47 -6.97 -15.39
N ARG A 43 -18.18 -7.96 -14.85
CA ARG A 43 -19.54 -8.29 -15.28
C ARG A 43 -20.47 -7.08 -15.16
N TYR A 44 -20.53 -6.45 -13.99
CA TYR A 44 -21.37 -5.26 -13.77
C TYR A 44 -21.01 -4.12 -14.72
N VAL A 45 -19.72 -3.81 -14.86
CA VAL A 45 -19.24 -2.72 -15.72
C VAL A 45 -19.59 -2.95 -17.19
N ARG A 46 -19.52 -4.20 -17.67
CA ARG A 46 -19.95 -4.55 -19.03
C ARG A 46 -21.46 -4.45 -19.21
N GLU A 47 -22.25 -4.95 -18.26
CA GLU A 47 -23.71 -4.90 -18.28
C GLU A 47 -24.22 -3.45 -18.29
N GLN A 48 -23.61 -2.58 -17.47
CA GLN A 48 -23.96 -1.16 -17.38
C GLN A 48 -23.24 -0.28 -18.41
N LYS A 49 -22.36 -0.86 -19.24
CA LYS A 49 -21.57 -0.16 -20.26
C LYS A 49 -20.76 1.02 -19.70
N LEU A 50 -20.15 0.85 -18.53
CA LEU A 50 -19.33 1.89 -17.91
C LEU A 50 -17.98 2.03 -18.63
N GLY A 51 -17.48 3.26 -18.72
CA GLY A 51 -16.18 3.58 -19.32
C GLY A 51 -14.98 3.43 -18.36
N TYR A 52 -15.21 2.95 -17.14
CA TYR A 52 -14.21 2.80 -16.09
C TYR A 52 -14.64 1.73 -15.07
N TYR A 53 -13.67 1.20 -14.33
CA TYR A 53 -13.94 0.36 -13.16
C TYR A 53 -14.02 1.24 -11.89
N PRO A 54 -15.10 1.19 -11.10
CA PRO A 54 -15.16 1.84 -9.79
C PRO A 54 -14.16 1.25 -8.79
N ALA A 55 -13.81 2.01 -7.74
CA ALA A 55 -13.11 1.48 -6.57
C ALA A 55 -14.01 0.51 -5.79
N LEU A 56 -13.43 -0.36 -4.96
CA LEU A 56 -14.20 -1.36 -4.21
C LEU A 56 -15.29 -0.74 -3.32
N GLU A 57 -15.01 0.41 -2.70
CA GLU A 57 -15.93 1.13 -1.80
C GLU A 57 -17.27 1.48 -2.46
N TYR A 58 -17.30 1.72 -3.79
CA TYR A 58 -18.54 1.97 -4.52
C TYR A 58 -19.56 0.83 -4.38
N PHE A 59 -19.09 -0.40 -4.16
CA PHE A 59 -19.92 -1.59 -4.07
C PHE A 59 -20.38 -1.89 -2.63
N GLN A 60 -20.00 -1.07 -1.65
CA GLN A 60 -20.39 -1.26 -0.25
C GLN A 60 -21.91 -1.27 -0.10
N GLY A 61 -22.45 -2.32 0.53
CA GLY A 61 -23.89 -2.47 0.75
C GLY A 61 -24.71 -2.77 -0.50
N THR A 62 -24.07 -2.99 -1.65
CA THR A 62 -24.72 -3.42 -2.89
C THR A 62 -24.73 -4.94 -3.00
N SER A 63 -25.60 -5.50 -3.85
CA SER A 63 -25.59 -6.92 -4.20
C SER A 63 -24.74 -7.23 -5.44
N ILE A 64 -23.95 -6.26 -5.92
CA ILE A 64 -23.13 -6.41 -7.15
C ILE A 64 -21.90 -7.27 -6.85
N VAL A 65 -21.30 -7.01 -5.69
CA VAL A 65 -20.21 -7.81 -5.11
C VAL A 65 -20.81 -8.64 -3.99
N ASP A 66 -20.48 -9.94 -3.97
CA ASP A 66 -20.83 -10.84 -2.89
C ASP A 66 -20.39 -10.27 -1.52
N SER A 67 -21.29 -10.29 -0.53
CA SER A 67 -21.04 -9.65 0.76
C SER A 67 -19.90 -10.29 1.52
N ASP A 68 -19.78 -11.62 1.46
CA ASP A 68 -18.72 -12.34 2.17
C ASP A 68 -17.36 -12.06 1.53
N LEU A 69 -17.32 -11.95 0.20
CA LEU A 69 -16.14 -11.52 -0.53
C LEU A 69 -15.73 -10.08 -0.21
N TYR A 70 -16.69 -9.14 -0.17
CA TYR A 70 -16.43 -7.75 0.22
C TYR A 70 -15.85 -7.69 1.64
N ASN A 71 -16.51 -8.35 2.60
CA ASN A 71 -16.07 -8.41 3.99
C ASN A 71 -14.69 -9.05 4.13
N THR A 72 -14.38 -10.06 3.33
CA THR A 72 -13.05 -10.69 3.29
C THR A 72 -11.99 -9.70 2.81
N ALA A 73 -12.26 -8.96 1.73
CA ALA A 73 -11.35 -7.95 1.20
C ALA A 73 -11.12 -6.81 2.21
N GLU A 74 -12.17 -6.34 2.88
CA GLU A 74 -12.09 -5.33 3.95
C GLU A 74 -11.28 -5.84 5.15
N SER A 75 -11.49 -7.09 5.55
CA SER A 75 -10.73 -7.73 6.65
C SER A 75 -9.24 -7.84 6.32
N ILE A 76 -8.90 -8.20 5.07
CA ILE A 76 -7.51 -8.22 4.63
C ILE A 76 -6.95 -6.80 4.63
N ALA A 77 -7.67 -5.81 4.08
CA ALA A 77 -7.23 -4.42 4.06
C ALA A 77 -6.92 -3.88 5.47
N TRP A 78 -7.83 -4.13 6.43
CA TRP A 78 -7.62 -3.77 7.83
C TRP A 78 -6.38 -4.46 8.42
N LEU A 79 -6.17 -5.74 8.12
CA LEU A 79 -4.95 -6.44 8.55
C LEU A 79 -3.69 -5.79 7.97
N LEU A 80 -3.67 -5.43 6.67
CA LEU A 80 -2.53 -4.78 6.03
C LEU A 80 -2.15 -3.48 6.73
N GLU A 81 -3.13 -2.64 7.05
CA GLU A 81 -2.91 -1.37 7.74
C GLU A 81 -2.25 -1.58 9.11
N ASN A 82 -2.78 -2.51 9.92
CA ASN A 82 -2.26 -2.80 11.25
C ASN A 82 -0.85 -3.41 11.21
N LEU A 83 -0.64 -4.43 10.37
CA LEU A 83 0.67 -5.06 10.21
C LEU A 83 1.71 -4.05 9.75
N THR A 84 1.34 -3.18 8.80
CA THR A 84 2.25 -2.16 8.29
C THR A 84 2.59 -1.15 9.37
N GLN A 85 1.60 -0.62 10.09
CA GLN A 85 1.85 0.39 11.11
C GLN A 85 2.76 -0.17 12.21
N GLN A 86 2.52 -1.40 12.67
CA GLN A 86 3.36 -2.09 13.64
C GLN A 86 4.78 -2.30 13.11
N SER A 87 4.90 -2.86 11.90
CA SER A 87 6.19 -3.15 11.25
C SER A 87 7.02 -1.89 11.04
N LEU A 88 6.42 -0.84 10.48
CA LEU A 88 7.12 0.41 10.23
C LEU A 88 7.51 1.11 11.54
N HIS A 89 6.66 1.09 12.56
CA HIS A 89 7.06 1.60 13.87
C HIS A 89 8.24 0.82 14.47
N GLU A 90 8.28 -0.49 14.31
CA GLU A 90 9.37 -1.30 14.85
C GLU A 90 10.68 -1.07 14.08
N TYR A 91 10.63 -1.17 12.74
CA TYR A 91 11.83 -1.19 11.92
C TYR A 91 12.42 0.19 11.64
N LEU A 92 11.59 1.23 11.64
CA LEU A 92 12.08 2.59 11.39
C LEU A 92 12.57 3.30 12.64
N ARG A 93 12.34 2.76 13.85
CA ARG A 93 12.78 3.36 15.12
C ARG A 93 14.28 3.61 15.22
N SER A 94 15.12 2.85 14.49
CA SER A 94 16.58 3.04 14.46
C SER A 94 17.05 4.15 13.52
N VAL A 95 16.15 4.69 12.69
CA VAL A 95 16.44 5.65 11.63
C VAL A 95 15.66 6.96 11.84
N ILE A 96 14.42 6.85 12.30
CA ILE A 96 13.44 7.92 12.41
C ILE A 96 12.83 7.88 13.83
N ASN A 97 12.96 8.99 14.53
CA ASN A 97 12.28 9.23 15.80
C ASN A 97 10.95 9.99 15.57
N GLU A 98 10.03 9.90 16.52
CA GLU A 98 8.73 10.61 16.49
C GLU A 98 7.91 10.31 15.22
N ILE A 99 7.88 9.05 14.79
CA ILE A 99 7.11 8.62 13.60
C ILE A 99 5.63 8.92 13.81
N THR A 100 5.05 9.67 12.87
CA THR A 100 3.61 9.93 12.76
C THR A 100 3.14 9.48 11.39
N PHE A 101 2.05 8.70 11.34
CA PHE A 101 1.45 8.27 10.07
C PHE A 101 0.46 9.34 9.61
N ASP A 102 0.75 9.96 8.47
CA ASP A 102 -0.12 10.98 7.89
C ASP A 102 -1.28 10.32 7.13
N SER A 103 -1.01 9.21 6.44
CA SER A 103 -2.01 8.44 5.71
C SER A 103 -1.56 7.00 5.45
N ILE A 104 -2.48 6.05 5.51
CA ILE A 104 -2.30 4.69 4.99
C ILE A 104 -3.48 4.41 4.05
N HIS A 105 -3.20 3.96 2.83
CA HIS A 105 -4.21 3.71 1.81
C HIS A 105 -4.00 2.34 1.17
N VAL A 106 -4.94 1.43 1.35
CA VAL A 106 -4.93 0.13 0.66
C VAL A 106 -5.41 0.30 -0.78
N GLN A 107 -4.69 -0.30 -1.73
CA GLN A 107 -4.86 -0.06 -3.17
C GLN A 107 -6.28 -0.36 -3.68
N ILE A 108 -6.97 -1.34 -3.11
CA ILE A 108 -8.31 -1.78 -3.56
C ILE A 108 -9.39 -0.69 -3.40
N PHE A 109 -9.18 0.27 -2.50
CA PHE A 109 -10.08 1.41 -2.27
C PHE A 109 -9.73 2.62 -3.15
N ILE A 110 -8.62 2.55 -3.89
CA ILE A 110 -8.22 3.59 -4.84
C ILE A 110 -8.86 3.26 -6.19
N LEU A 111 -9.27 4.30 -6.91
CA LEU A 111 -9.84 4.16 -8.25
C LEU A 111 -8.85 3.46 -9.20
N PRO A 112 -9.22 2.33 -9.83
CA PRO A 112 -8.38 1.67 -10.81
C PRO A 112 -8.15 2.54 -12.05
N HIS A 113 -6.90 2.76 -12.42
CA HIS A 113 -6.52 3.41 -13.69
C HIS A 113 -6.59 2.44 -14.90
N ILE A 114 -7.64 1.62 -14.93
CA ILE A 114 -7.82 0.54 -15.90
C ILE A 114 -9.13 0.81 -16.64
N ARG A 115 -9.10 0.67 -17.97
CA ARG A 115 -10.30 0.84 -18.80
C ARG A 115 -10.80 -0.52 -19.29
N PRO A 116 -12.12 -0.79 -19.28
CA PRO A 116 -12.67 -2.08 -19.71
C PRO A 116 -12.33 -2.49 -21.16
N GLY A 117 -12.06 -1.51 -22.02
CA GLY A 117 -11.67 -1.73 -23.42
C GLY A 117 -10.17 -1.94 -23.65
N GLN A 118 -9.32 -1.85 -22.63
CA GLN A 118 -7.87 -2.08 -22.77
C GLN A 118 -7.55 -3.58 -22.85
N ASN A 119 -6.43 -3.91 -23.49
CA ASN A 119 -5.90 -5.27 -23.46
C ASN A 119 -5.62 -5.70 -22.02
N ASN A 120 -5.95 -6.95 -21.69
CA ASN A 120 -5.77 -7.53 -20.36
C ASN A 120 -6.50 -6.79 -19.22
N ALA A 121 -7.54 -6.01 -19.52
CA ALA A 121 -8.27 -5.21 -18.53
C ALA A 121 -8.68 -6.00 -17.28
N THR A 122 -9.28 -7.19 -17.44
CA THR A 122 -9.71 -8.03 -16.32
C THR A 122 -8.53 -8.54 -15.48
N HIS A 123 -7.41 -8.90 -16.10
CA HIS A 123 -6.20 -9.35 -15.38
C HIS A 123 -5.53 -8.20 -14.61
N ASN A 124 -5.46 -7.03 -15.24
CA ASN A 124 -4.95 -5.83 -14.57
C ASN A 124 -5.87 -5.44 -13.41
N LEU A 125 -7.18 -5.60 -13.59
CA LEU A 125 -8.17 -5.33 -12.55
C LEU A 125 -8.02 -6.29 -11.38
N SER A 126 -7.83 -7.59 -11.63
CA SER A 126 -7.56 -8.56 -10.56
C SER A 126 -6.28 -8.22 -9.80
N THR A 127 -5.25 -7.72 -10.49
CA THR A 127 -4.01 -7.27 -9.84
C THR A 127 -4.26 -6.06 -8.95
N HIS A 128 -5.01 -5.06 -9.42
CA HIS A 128 -5.37 -3.89 -8.63
C HIS A 128 -6.25 -4.23 -7.41
N LEU A 129 -7.18 -5.18 -7.58
CA LEU A 129 -8.12 -5.60 -6.54
C LEU A 129 -7.57 -6.70 -5.62
N THR A 130 -6.34 -7.15 -5.84
CA THR A 130 -5.65 -8.02 -4.88
C THR A 130 -5.33 -7.18 -3.64
N PRO A 131 -5.83 -7.53 -2.45
CA PRO A 131 -5.58 -6.78 -1.22
C PRO A 131 -4.20 -7.16 -0.66
N ASP A 132 -3.14 -6.70 -1.31
CA ASP A 132 -1.74 -6.94 -0.93
C ASP A 132 -0.84 -5.71 -1.10
N HIS A 133 -1.36 -4.61 -1.67
CA HIS A 133 -0.64 -3.35 -1.88
C HIS A 133 -1.23 -2.22 -1.04
N LEU A 134 -0.36 -1.36 -0.52
CA LEU A 134 -0.75 -0.14 0.18
C LEU A 134 0.29 0.97 -0.01
N ARG A 135 -0.18 2.21 0.11
CA ARG A 135 0.66 3.41 0.15
C ARG A 135 0.64 4.00 1.56
N VAL A 136 1.83 4.30 2.08
CA VAL A 136 2.01 4.91 3.39
C VAL A 136 2.68 6.26 3.23
N SER A 137 2.08 7.30 3.82
CA SER A 137 2.73 8.58 4.05
C SER A 137 2.98 8.74 5.54
N LEU A 138 4.20 9.10 5.90
CA LEU A 138 4.59 9.33 7.29
C LEU A 138 5.54 10.50 7.42
N THR A 139 5.55 11.10 8.61
CA THR A 139 6.46 12.15 9.02
C THR A 139 7.27 11.71 10.24
N GLY A 140 8.45 12.30 10.40
CA GLY A 140 9.30 12.03 11.57
C GLY A 140 10.58 12.83 11.54
N LYS A 141 11.47 12.54 12.50
CA LYS A 141 12.79 13.19 12.62
C LYS A 141 13.91 12.18 12.40
N LEU A 142 14.82 12.48 11.48
CA LEU A 142 15.98 11.62 11.25
C LEU A 142 16.90 11.60 12.46
N MET A 143 17.38 10.42 12.84
CA MET A 143 18.32 10.26 13.95
C MET A 143 19.78 10.50 13.57
N PHE A 144 20.06 10.69 12.27
CA PHE A 144 21.38 11.01 11.76
C PHE A 144 21.37 12.27 10.89
N GLY A 145 22.52 12.91 10.82
CA GLY A 145 22.80 13.98 9.87
C GLY A 145 23.56 13.46 8.64
N ALA A 146 23.87 14.37 7.71
CA ALA A 146 24.73 14.09 6.57
C ALA A 146 25.43 15.38 6.07
N GLU A 147 26.43 15.24 5.22
CA GLU A 147 27.16 16.39 4.66
C GLU A 147 26.30 17.23 3.71
N ASN A 148 25.32 16.61 3.06
CA ASN A 148 24.40 17.24 2.13
C ASN A 148 23.11 16.41 1.96
N LYS A 149 22.10 17.02 1.33
CA LYS A 149 20.79 16.41 1.08
C LYS A 149 20.86 15.09 0.31
N LYS A 150 21.76 14.98 -0.67
CA LYS A 150 21.90 13.77 -1.50
C LYS A 150 22.42 12.60 -0.65
N SER A 151 23.45 12.83 0.15
CA SER A 151 24.01 11.83 1.07
C SER A 151 23.00 11.42 2.14
N LEU A 152 22.20 12.36 2.64
CA LEU A 152 21.13 12.07 3.61
C LEU A 152 20.06 11.15 3.03
N ILE A 153 19.57 11.47 1.82
CA ILE A 153 18.57 10.68 1.10
C ILE A 153 19.11 9.29 0.80
N GLN A 154 20.35 9.18 0.31
CA GLN A 154 20.95 7.87 0.02
C GLN A 154 21.03 7.01 1.28
N LYS A 155 21.56 7.55 2.37
CA LYS A 155 21.66 6.83 3.64
C LYS A 155 20.28 6.40 4.15
N LEU A 156 19.28 7.26 4.02
CA LEU A 156 17.91 6.92 4.40
C LEU A 156 17.36 5.76 3.56
N ILE A 157 17.55 5.78 2.24
CA ILE A 157 17.13 4.68 1.35
C ILE A 157 17.82 3.38 1.76
N ASP A 158 19.13 3.41 1.99
CA ASP A 158 19.90 2.21 2.36
C ASP A 158 19.38 1.60 3.68
N GLU A 159 19.13 2.43 4.69
CA GLU A 159 18.58 2.00 5.98
C GLU A 159 17.12 1.51 5.86
N LEU A 160 16.30 2.19 5.05
CA LEU A 160 14.91 1.77 4.78
C LEU A 160 14.89 0.41 4.10
N ASN A 161 15.69 0.20 3.06
CA ASN A 161 15.73 -1.07 2.35
C ASN A 161 16.20 -2.20 3.28
N ALA A 162 17.26 -1.98 4.05
CA ALA A 162 17.75 -2.97 5.03
C ALA A 162 16.72 -3.31 6.12
N ALA A 163 15.91 -2.33 6.52
CA ALA A 163 14.83 -2.50 7.49
C ALA A 163 13.62 -3.26 6.90
N LEU A 164 13.26 -2.97 5.65
CA LEU A 164 12.06 -3.50 4.99
C LEU A 164 12.27 -4.86 4.32
N GLU A 165 13.46 -5.15 3.77
CA GLU A 165 13.79 -6.43 3.13
C GLU A 165 13.54 -7.65 4.02
N LYS A 166 13.61 -7.47 5.34
CA LYS A 166 13.39 -8.54 6.31
C LYS A 166 11.93 -9.02 6.38
N HIS A 167 10.96 -8.19 5.97
CA HIS A 167 9.53 -8.44 6.23
C HIS A 167 8.60 -8.10 5.04
N PHE A 168 9.08 -7.42 4.00
CA PHE A 168 8.29 -7.06 2.81
C PHE A 168 8.95 -7.59 1.53
N SER A 169 8.16 -8.21 0.64
CA SER A 169 8.67 -8.76 -0.63
C SER A 169 8.94 -7.72 -1.69
N LEU A 170 8.24 -6.57 -1.66
CA LEU A 170 8.50 -5.41 -2.50
C LEU A 170 8.23 -4.14 -1.70
N HIS A 171 9.16 -3.20 -1.78
CA HIS A 171 9.02 -1.86 -1.24
C HIS A 171 9.57 -0.87 -2.27
N ASP A 172 8.84 0.20 -2.53
CA ASP A 172 9.30 1.28 -3.40
C ASP A 172 9.15 2.62 -2.67
N VAL A 173 10.27 3.30 -2.46
CA VAL A 173 10.32 4.57 -1.76
C VAL A 173 10.11 5.69 -2.79
N ASN A 174 8.84 6.06 -2.98
CA ASN A 174 8.42 6.94 -4.06
C ASN A 174 8.45 8.44 -3.74
N GLY A 175 8.73 8.82 -2.48
CA GLY A 175 8.91 10.23 -2.14
C GLY A 175 9.64 10.46 -0.83
N ILE A 176 10.74 11.23 -0.90
CA ILE A 176 11.45 11.74 0.28
C ILE A 176 11.48 13.26 0.21
N LYS A 177 10.90 13.91 1.21
CA LYS A 177 10.93 15.37 1.34
C LYS A 177 11.54 15.75 2.69
N LEU A 178 12.54 16.64 2.65
CA LEU A 178 12.99 17.33 3.85
C LEU A 178 11.99 18.45 4.14
N LEU A 179 11.59 18.57 5.40
CA LEU A 179 10.69 19.62 5.86
C LEU A 179 11.52 20.71 6.53
N ASP A 180 11.26 21.97 6.18
CA ASP A 180 11.95 23.13 6.76
C ASP A 180 11.56 23.35 8.23
#